data_AF-A0A2M6IUU3-F1
#
_entry.id   AF-A0A2M6IUU3-F1
#
_cell.length_a   1.000
_cell.length_b   1.000
_cell.length_c   1.000
_cell.angle_alpha   90.00
_cell.angle_beta   90.00
_cell.angle_gamma   90.00
#
_symmetry.space_group_name_H-M   'P 1'
#
loop_
_entity.id
_entity.type
_entity.pdbx_description
1 polymer ?
#
loop_
_entity_poly.entity_id
_entity_poly.type
_entity_poly.pdbx_seq_one_letter_code
_entity_poly.pdbx_strand_id
1 'polypeptide(L)'
;MFKKYLKGIVYAFIDSQNLNLGVRSQGWKLDFARFRVLLKDKFAVTKAYIFIGHVAGNESLYAYLKASGYILIFKPTIERHKGKKY
;
A
#
# COMPACT_ATOMS: atom_id res chain seq x y z
N MET A 1 7.56 35.72 -16.42
CA MET A 1 8.11 34.37 -16.71
C MET A 1 8.26 33.63 -15.38
N PHE A 2 7.28 32.81 -14.99
CA PHE A 2 7.33 32.08 -13.72
C PHE A 2 8.38 30.97 -13.83
N LYS A 3 9.42 31.04 -12.98
CA LYS A 3 10.37 29.94 -12.76
C LYS A 3 9.55 28.73 -12.29
N LYS A 4 9.29 27.80 -13.20
CA LYS A 4 8.63 26.52 -12.93
C LYS A 4 9.58 25.73 -12.03
N TYR A 5 9.45 25.87 -10.71
CA TYR A 5 10.14 25.01 -9.77
C TYR A 5 9.94 23.57 -10.23
N LEU A 6 11.03 22.83 -10.42
CA LEU A 6 10.97 21.39 -10.66
C LEU A 6 10.21 20.80 -9.47
N LYS A 7 8.93 20.51 -9.68
CA LYS A 7 8.08 19.88 -8.67
C LYS A 7 8.74 18.52 -8.41
N GLY A 8 9.41 18.41 -7.26
CA GLY A 8 10.20 17.24 -6.91
C GLY A 8 9.37 15.97 -7.08
N ILE A 9 10.00 14.90 -7.54
CA ILE A 9 9.33 13.61 -7.69
C ILE A 9 9.07 13.06 -6.29
N VAL A 10 7.80 12.85 -5.96
CA VAL A 10 7.39 12.26 -4.66
C VAL A 10 7.05 10.79 -4.86
N TYR A 11 7.62 9.93 -4.03
CA TYR A 11 7.29 8.50 -3.94
C TYR A 11 6.67 8.18 -2.57
N ALA A 12 5.75 7.23 -2.54
CA ALA A 12 5.16 6.71 -1.31
C ALA A 12 5.61 5.27 -1.07
N PHE A 13 5.93 4.95 0.18
CA PHE A 13 6.26 3.61 0.67
C PHE A 13 5.27 3.28 1.78
N ILE A 14 4.43 2.27 1.56
CA ILE A 14 3.22 2.04 2.35
C ILE A 14 3.29 0.63 2.95
N ASP A 15 3.22 0.53 4.28
CA ASP A 15 2.97 -0.75 4.94
C ASP A 15 1.47 -1.08 4.91
N SER A 16 1.08 -2.07 4.10
CA SER A 16 -0.35 -2.39 3.93
C SER A 16 -1.00 -2.89 5.21
N GLN A 17 -0.24 -3.56 6.07
CA GLN A 17 -0.77 -4.18 7.28
C GLN A 17 -1.05 -3.12 8.34
N ASN A 18 -0.08 -2.23 8.57
CA ASN A 18 -0.26 -1.13 9.52
C ASN A 18 -1.41 -0.21 9.09
N LEU A 19 -1.46 0.16 7.81
CA LEU A 19 -2.53 0.99 7.26
C LEU A 19 -3.91 0.35 7.42
N ASN A 20 -4.06 -0.92 7.03
CA ASN A 20 -5.35 -1.62 7.11
C ASN A 20 -5.81 -1.79 8.56
N LEU A 21 -4.90 -2.13 9.50
CA LEU A 21 -5.26 -2.26 10.91
C LEU A 21 -5.65 -0.92 11.53
N GLY A 22 -4.91 0.15 11.26
CA GLY A 22 -5.19 1.49 11.79
C GLY A 22 -6.51 2.08 11.29
N VAL A 23 -6.83 1.89 10.01
CA VAL A 23 -8.11 2.36 9.45
C VAL A 23 -9.28 1.54 10.04
N ARG A 24 -9.11 0.22 10.17
CA ARG A 24 -10.13 -0.65 10.78
C ARG A 24 -10.37 -0.36 12.26
N SER A 25 -9.33 -0.04 13.02
CA SER A 25 -9.50 0.31 14.45
C SER A 25 -10.30 1.59 14.64
N GLN A 26 -10.43 2.42 13.60
CA GLN A 26 -11.30 3.60 13.58
C GLN A 26 -12.71 3.30 13.05
N GLY A 27 -13.03 2.04 12.74
CA GLY A 27 -14.34 1.62 12.22
C GLY A 27 -14.50 1.78 10.70
N TRP A 28 -13.41 2.08 9.97
CA TRP A 28 -13.47 2.36 8.54
C TRP A 28 -12.93 1.19 7.72
N LYS A 29 -13.41 1.08 6.48
CA LYS A 29 -12.83 0.18 5.47
C LYS A 29 -12.17 1.00 4.40
N LEU A 30 -10.86 0.83 4.23
CA LEU A 30 -10.10 1.57 3.23
C LEU A 30 -10.44 1.08 1.81
N ASP A 31 -10.75 2.03 0.93
CA ASP A 31 -10.73 1.84 -0.51
C ASP A 31 -9.34 2.26 -1.03
N PHE A 32 -8.54 1.28 -1.45
CA PHE A 32 -7.19 1.51 -1.96
C PHE A 32 -7.15 2.29 -3.28
N ALA A 33 -8.15 2.17 -4.16
CA ALA A 33 -8.17 2.92 -5.40
C ALA A 33 -8.37 4.42 -5.12
N ARG A 34 -9.32 4.76 -4.25
CA ARG A 34 -9.54 6.15 -3.80
C ARG A 34 -8.33 6.69 -3.03
N PHE A 35 -7.71 5.86 -2.20
CA PHE A 35 -6.49 6.24 -1.49
C PHE A 35 -5.33 6.56 -2.45
N ARG A 36 -5.17 5.81 -3.55
CA ARG A 36 -4.16 6.12 -4.57
C ARG A 36 -4.39 7.48 -5.22
N VAL A 37 -5.65 7.82 -5.52
CA VAL A 37 -6.04 9.12 -6.07
C VAL A 37 -5.70 10.25 -5.09
N LEU A 38 -6.03 10.08 -3.81
CA LEU A 38 -5.65 11.05 -2.76
C LEU A 38 -4.13 11.28 -2.71
N LEU A 39 -3.33 10.21 -2.75
CA LEU A 39 -1.86 10.30 -2.77
C LEU A 39 -1.36 11.07 -3.99
N LYS A 40 -1.94 10.83 -5.16
CA LYS A 40 -1.60 11.54 -6.40
C LYS A 40 -1.95 13.02 -6.29
N ASP A 41 -3.19 13.33 -5.93
CA ASP A 41 -3.73 14.67 -6.10
C ASP A 41 -3.27 15.60 -4.97
N LYS A 42 -3.29 15.13 -3.74
CA LYS A 42 -2.93 15.93 -2.56
C LYS A 42 -1.41 16.02 -2.35
N PHE A 43 -0.68 14.96 -2.66
CA PHE A 43 0.75 14.85 -2.32
C PHE A 43 1.66 14.72 -3.54
N ALA A 44 1.12 14.80 -4.77
CA ALA A 44 1.87 14.65 -6.01
C ALA A 44 2.67 13.33 -6.11
N VAL A 45 2.18 12.26 -5.45
CA VAL A 45 2.85 10.95 -5.46
C VAL A 45 2.79 10.35 -6.86
N THR A 46 3.97 10.18 -7.45
CA THR A 46 4.16 9.64 -8.79
C THR A 46 4.23 8.11 -8.78
N LYS A 47 4.90 7.51 -7.79
CA LYS A 47 4.96 6.05 -7.57
C LYS A 47 4.58 5.73 -6.14
N ALA A 48 3.76 4.69 -5.95
CA ALA A 48 3.36 4.20 -4.64
C ALA A 48 3.72 2.72 -4.53
N TYR A 49 4.72 2.41 -3.69
CA TYR A 49 5.12 1.06 -3.35
C TYR A 49 4.32 0.61 -2.13
N ILE A 50 3.65 -0.54 -2.24
CA ILE A 50 2.88 -1.12 -1.15
C ILE A 50 3.52 -2.44 -0.73
N PHE A 51 3.95 -2.51 0.52
CA PHE A 51 4.56 -3.68 1.12
C PHE A 51 3.48 -4.56 1.73
N ILE A 52 3.37 -5.79 1.25
CA ILE A 52 2.30 -6.72 1.62
C ILE A 52 2.83 -8.14 1.79
N GLY A 53 2.25 -8.92 2.71
CA GLY A 53 2.59 -10.35 2.83
C GLY A 53 2.11 -11.15 1.63
N HIS A 54 2.91 -12.12 1.19
CA HIS A 54 2.50 -13.09 0.18
C HIS A 54 1.68 -14.22 0.83
N VAL A 55 0.44 -14.39 0.44
CA VAL A 55 -0.51 -15.35 1.01
C VAL A 55 -1.29 -15.96 -0.15
N ALA A 56 -1.24 -17.28 -0.29
CA ALA A 56 -2.01 -17.99 -1.30
C ALA A 56 -3.52 -17.73 -1.10
N GLY A 57 -4.25 -17.54 -2.19
CA GLY A 57 -5.68 -17.20 -2.17
C GLY A 57 -5.98 -15.69 -2.17
N ASN A 58 -4.97 -14.83 -2.06
CA ASN A 58 -5.11 -13.37 -2.12
C ASN A 58 -4.82 -12.79 -3.52
N GLU A 59 -4.79 -13.62 -4.56
CA GLU A 59 -4.44 -13.21 -5.93
C GLU A 59 -5.34 -12.08 -6.44
N SER A 60 -6.64 -12.14 -6.12
CA SER A 60 -7.61 -11.09 -6.46
C SER A 60 -7.30 -9.75 -5.78
N LEU A 61 -6.86 -9.77 -4.52
CA LEU A 61 -6.42 -8.56 -3.81
C LEU A 61 -5.17 -7.99 -4.48
N TYR A 62 -4.21 -8.84 -4.85
CA TYR A 62 -2.99 -8.40 -5.52
C TYR A 62 -3.27 -7.81 -6.90
N ALA A 63 -4.18 -8.42 -7.66
CA ALA A 63 -4.64 -7.90 -8.94
C ALA A 63 -5.32 -6.54 -8.77
N TYR A 64 -6.20 -6.40 -7.78
CA TYR A 64 -6.88 -5.15 -7.45
C TYR A 64 -5.90 -4.02 -7.07
N LEU A 65 -4.91 -4.29 -6.21
CA LEU A 65 -3.90 -3.30 -5.83
C LEU A 65 -3.03 -2.87 -7.02
N LYS A 66 -2.61 -3.81 -7.88
CA LYS A 66 -1.89 -3.48 -9.12
C LYS A 66 -2.74 -2.62 -10.06
N ALA A 67 -4.00 -3.01 -10.29
CA ALA A 67 -4.93 -2.26 -11.14
C ALA A 67 -5.22 -0.86 -10.57
N SER A 68 -5.17 -0.71 -9.24
CA SER A 68 -5.29 0.58 -8.56
C SER A 68 -4.03 1.45 -8.66
N GLY A 69 -2.96 1.00 -9.32
CA GLY A 69 -1.75 1.79 -9.56
C GLY A 69 -0.68 1.70 -8.47
N TYR A 70 -0.69 0.64 -7.66
CA TYR A 70 0.38 0.33 -6.71
C TYR A 70 1.43 -0.61 -7.29
N ILE A 71 2.67 -0.41 -6.88
CA ILE A 71 3.78 -1.34 -7.11
C ILE A 71 3.88 -2.25 -5.88
N LEU A 72 3.58 -3.53 -6.05
CA LEU A 72 3.55 -4.48 -4.94
C LEU A 72 4.96 -4.96 -4.61
N ILE A 73 5.33 -4.85 -3.33
CA ILE A 73 6.55 -5.44 -2.78
C ILE A 73 6.13 -6.52 -1.80
N PHE A 74 6.34 -7.78 -2.18
CA PHE A 74 6.02 -8.91 -1.32
C PHE A 74 7.05 -9.04 -0.20
N LYS A 75 6.59 -8.92 1.04
CA LYS A 75 7.42 -9.25 2.20
C LYS A 75 7.66 -10.76 2.20
N PRO A 76 8.90 -11.23 2.46
CA PRO A 76 9.16 -12.65 2.60
C PRO A 76 8.26 -13.21 3.70
N THR A 77 7.56 -14.31 3.40
CA THR A 77 6.80 -15.03 4.40
C THR A 77 7.77 -15.69 5.36
N ILE A 78 7.87 -15.16 6.58
CA ILE A 78 8.42 -15.93 7.69
C ILE A 78 7.39 -17.04 7.93
N GLU A 79 7.76 -18.30 7.63
CA GLU A 79 6.98 -19.44 8.07
C GLU A 79 6.88 -19.38 9.59
N ARG A 80 5.73 -18.92 10.08
CA ARG A 80 5.44 -18.93 11.50
C ARG A 80 5.18 -20.39 11.85
N HIS A 81 6.22 -21.13 12.22
CA HIS A 81 6.03 -22.38 12.95
C HIS A 81 5.07 -22.04 14.11
N LYS A 82 3.86 -22.60 14.07
CA LYS A 82 2.91 -22.49 15.19
C LYS A 82 3.66 -23.02 16.41
N GLY A 83 4.11 -22.11 17.27
CA GLY A 83 4.75 -22.46 18.53
C GLY A 83 3.85 -23.44 19.26
N LYS A 84 4.37 -24.63 19.57
CA LYS A 84 3.79 -25.52 20.56
C LYS A 84 3.55 -24.70 21.82
N LYS A 85 2.32 -24.69 22.31
CA LYS A 85 2.03 -24.27 23.69
C LYS A 85 2.77 -25.26 24.59
N TYR A 86 3.77 -24.76 25.33
CA TYR A 86 4.25 -25.42 26.54
C TYR A 86 3.31 -25.06 27.69
#